data_AF-A0A970TK04-F1
#
_entry.id   AF-A0A970TK04-F1
#
_cell.length_a   1.000
_cell.length_b   1.000
_cell.length_c   1.000
_cell.angle_alpha   90.00
_cell.angle_beta   90.00
_cell.angle_gamma   90.00
#
_symmetry.space_group_name_H-M   'P 1'
#
loop_
_entity.id
_entity.type
_entity.pdbx_description
1 polymer ?
#
loop_
_entity_poly.entity_id
_entity_poly.type
_entity_poly.pdbx_seq_one_letter_code
_entity_poly.pdbx_strand_id
1 'polypeptide(L)'
;MNPIKHVIDKGLSGLQVDSLRMNQILSKAKGGEPVKRKLPLVLVAALVALSIALTAAAATLLWEHYVLEMKQKEKSQGAYVTWPVDDKVALVKNLSEMGYIEESEQVKTLLSQATPEEEKGALADQLMLALTGQKDVREIYSDLITYALLGPEDFWTSAQRVWWTHAINSVRDTSQDPDELVLPLGHEVPEAEAIEIARAAIIQVFEMAPGALDQAQPVADLYTTKARPDYRRWMVQFKFYKEGTSTWTERVYFTVVDEKGEVIADPDVGTPSLEEMAASYKELEALKKASKPPIIQTYINYVEQENYAPFWDWSLEAKAAFSREIRPMMAQAEKQGELKQYFTQEGRVIAGGNLSLYTAFAYGLPGPEDIPQDAALEKAKQALVDACGASRQSLEEAASVFVYFDVTDPEKPLWKFFFGPNWVEEMAPGKAYRAQVDARNGEIVLSEALNWKELKGDDLRRF
;
A
#
# COMPACT_ATOMS: atom_id res chain seq x y z
N MET A 1 18.11 24.05 75.20
CA MET A 1 18.84 25.04 74.37
C MET A 1 19.03 24.43 72.99
N ASN A 2 18.59 25.11 71.92
CA ASN A 2 18.52 24.56 70.56
C ASN A 2 19.73 25.06 69.71
N PRO A 3 20.67 24.20 69.28
CA PRO A 3 21.90 24.58 68.57
C PRO A 3 21.67 25.26 67.21
N ILE A 4 20.48 25.08 66.62
CA ILE A 4 20.13 25.60 65.29
C ILE A 4 19.95 27.13 65.32
N LYS A 5 19.48 27.68 66.45
CA LYS A 5 19.27 29.13 66.62
C LYS A 5 20.57 29.93 66.60
N HIS A 6 21.67 29.33 67.07
CA HIS A 6 22.97 30.00 67.12
C HIS A 6 23.70 30.04 65.77
N VAL A 7 23.38 29.10 64.86
CA VAL A 7 23.97 29.04 63.51
C VAL A 7 23.30 30.06 62.58
N ILE A 8 22.00 30.32 62.74
CA ILE A 8 21.25 31.31 61.96
C ILE A 8 21.65 32.74 62.33
N ASP A 9 21.83 33.04 63.62
CA ASP A 9 22.24 34.37 64.09
C ASP A 9 23.68 34.74 63.66
N LYS A 10 24.54 33.75 63.38
CA LYS A 10 25.93 33.96 62.93
C LYS A 10 26.05 34.19 61.42
N GLY A 11 25.04 33.84 60.64
CA GLY A 11 25.01 33.98 59.17
C GLY A 11 24.31 35.23 58.65
N LEU A 12 23.56 35.95 59.49
CA LEU A 12 22.71 37.07 59.06
C LEU A 12 23.05 38.42 59.72
N SER A 13 24.13 38.52 60.49
CA SER A 13 24.56 39.77 61.15
C SER A 13 25.09 40.85 60.20
N GLY A 14 24.99 40.67 58.88
CA GLY A 14 25.55 41.57 57.86
C GLY A 14 24.55 42.47 57.14
N LEU A 15 23.25 42.38 57.40
CA LEU A 15 22.23 43.16 56.68
C LEU A 15 21.45 44.07 57.63
N GLN A 16 22.01 45.23 57.97
CA GLN A 16 21.20 46.34 58.46
C GLN A 16 20.40 46.90 57.28
N VAL A 17 19.13 46.53 57.19
CA VAL A 17 18.17 47.19 56.30
C VAL A 17 17.53 48.33 57.08
N ASP A 18 17.68 49.56 56.59
CA ASP A 18 17.12 50.74 57.24
C ASP A 18 15.56 50.71 57.27
N SER A 19 15.00 51.43 58.23
CA SER A 19 13.56 51.54 58.50
C SER A 19 12.74 52.16 57.35
N LEU A 20 13.36 52.87 56.42
CA LEU A 20 12.75 53.44 55.22
C LEU A 20 12.49 52.34 54.17
N ARG A 21 13.43 51.41 53.99
CA ARG A 21 13.27 50.23 53.12
C ARG A 21 12.23 49.25 53.65
N MET A 22 12.15 49.07 54.96
CA MET A 22 11.12 48.23 55.60
C MET A 22 9.70 48.77 55.36
N ASN A 23 9.54 50.10 55.43
CA ASN A 23 8.25 50.77 55.19
C ASN A 23 7.82 50.74 53.71
N GLN A 24 8.77 50.78 52.76
CA GLN A 24 8.47 50.59 51.33
C GLN A 24 8.06 49.15 50.97
N ILE A 25 8.58 48.15 51.69
CA ILE A 25 8.18 46.75 51.52
C ILE A 25 6.78 46.52 52.13
N LEU A 26 6.51 47.09 53.30
CA LEU A 26 5.20 47.01 53.95
C LEU A 26 4.10 47.77 53.19
N SER A 27 4.42 48.89 52.55
CA SER A 27 3.45 49.62 51.72
C SER A 27 3.09 48.87 50.44
N LYS A 28 4.03 48.09 49.86
CA LYS A 28 3.75 47.17 48.75
C LYS A 28 2.96 45.92 49.16
N ALA A 29 3.07 45.49 50.42
CA ALA A 29 2.37 44.32 50.93
C ALA A 29 0.93 44.60 51.42
N LYS A 30 0.53 45.85 51.66
CA LYS A 30 -0.75 46.20 52.31
C LYS A 30 -1.81 46.91 51.43
N GLY A 31 -1.62 47.06 50.12
CA GLY A 31 -2.74 47.29 49.20
C GLY A 31 -2.54 48.33 48.08
N GLY A 32 -2.85 47.89 46.86
CA GLY A 32 -2.91 48.66 45.59
C GLY A 32 -2.14 47.90 44.50
N GLU A 33 -2.70 47.40 43.40
CA GLU A 33 -3.92 47.66 42.60
C GLU A 33 -4.56 46.31 42.17
N PRO A 34 -5.81 46.27 41.65
CA PRO A 34 -6.34 45.07 40.99
C PRO A 34 -5.62 44.87 39.65
N VAL A 35 -4.47 44.22 39.68
CA VAL A 35 -3.81 43.77 38.46
C VAL A 35 -4.63 42.60 37.92
N LYS A 36 -5.42 42.84 36.85
CA LYS A 36 -5.84 41.75 35.97
C LYS A 36 -4.57 41.06 35.49
N ARG A 37 -4.19 39.95 36.13
CA ARG A 37 -3.06 39.12 35.71
C ARG A 37 -3.40 38.60 34.31
N LYS A 38 -3.00 39.32 33.28
CA LYS A 38 -2.98 38.79 31.92
C LYS A 38 -1.92 37.67 31.96
N LEU A 39 -2.36 36.43 31.83
CA LEU A 39 -1.47 35.30 31.65
C LEU A 39 -0.48 35.67 30.52
N PRO A 40 0.83 35.48 30.70
CA PRO A 40 1.80 35.79 29.65
C PRO A 40 1.44 34.97 28.41
N LEU A 41 1.47 35.59 27.23
CA LEU A 41 1.04 34.99 25.96
C LEU A 41 1.69 33.62 25.71
N VAL A 42 2.94 33.43 26.16
CA VAL A 42 3.69 32.17 26.11
C VAL A 42 3.07 31.09 27.00
N LEU A 43 2.56 31.43 28.18
CA LEU A 43 1.89 30.48 29.08
C LEU A 43 0.48 30.15 28.58
N VAL A 44 -0.22 31.11 27.97
CA VAL A 44 -1.49 30.83 27.28
C VAL A 44 -1.24 29.92 26.09
N ALA A 45 -0.24 30.20 25.26
CA ALA A 45 0.13 29.35 24.14
C ALA A 45 0.59 27.95 24.60
N ALA A 46 1.36 27.85 25.68
CA ALA A 46 1.77 26.56 26.25
C ALA A 46 0.59 25.79 26.84
N LEU A 47 -0.33 26.44 27.55
CA LEU A 47 -1.55 25.79 28.07
C LEU A 47 -2.49 25.37 26.94
N VAL A 48 -2.64 26.20 25.91
CA VAL A 48 -3.39 25.87 24.70
C VAL A 48 -2.75 24.68 23.98
N ALA A 49 -1.44 24.70 23.76
CA ALA A 49 -0.71 23.58 23.16
C ALA A 49 -0.82 22.30 24.00
N LEU A 50 -0.71 22.39 25.33
CA LEU A 50 -0.85 21.24 26.23
C LEU A 50 -2.30 20.70 26.20
N SER A 51 -3.31 21.58 26.15
CA SER A 51 -4.71 21.17 26.00
C SER A 51 -5.00 20.55 24.64
N ILE A 52 -4.43 21.09 23.55
CA ILE A 52 -4.55 20.51 22.21
C ILE A 52 -3.88 19.13 22.17
N ALA A 53 -2.68 18.99 22.76
CA ALA A 53 -1.96 17.72 22.82
C ALA A 53 -2.71 16.67 23.67
N LEU A 54 -3.31 17.06 24.81
CA LEU A 54 -4.11 16.17 25.66
C LEU A 54 -5.39 15.72 24.95
N THR A 55 -6.09 16.63 24.26
CA THR A 55 -7.28 16.28 23.48
C THR A 55 -6.94 15.37 22.30
N ALA A 56 -5.84 15.63 21.59
CA ALA A 56 -5.37 14.79 20.49
C ALA A 56 -4.98 13.37 20.97
N ALA A 57 -4.29 13.25 22.11
CA ALA A 57 -3.93 11.96 22.69
C ALA A 57 -5.17 11.16 23.14
N ALA A 58 -6.16 11.82 23.77
CA ALA A 58 -7.41 11.17 24.15
C ALA A 58 -8.23 10.72 22.92
N ALA A 59 -8.31 11.56 21.88
CA ALA A 59 -8.97 11.21 20.62
C ALA A 59 -8.29 10.02 19.93
N THR A 60 -6.95 9.95 19.97
CA THR A 60 -6.18 8.83 19.39
C THR A 60 -6.47 7.53 20.14
N LEU A 61 -6.43 7.51 21.48
CA LEU A 61 -6.75 6.31 22.26
C LEU A 61 -8.20 5.83 22.06
N LEU A 62 -9.15 6.76 21.92
CA LEU A 62 -10.54 6.42 21.61
C LEU A 62 -10.68 5.86 20.20
N TRP A 63 -9.97 6.44 19.23
CA TRP A 63 -9.94 5.95 17.86
C TRP A 63 -9.33 4.55 17.75
N GLU A 64 -8.25 4.27 18.49
CA GLU A 64 -7.57 2.99 18.49
C GLU A 64 -8.50 1.82 18.85
N HIS A 65 -9.37 2.02 19.83
CA HIS A 65 -10.37 1.04 20.21
C HIS A 65 -11.49 0.91 19.16
N TYR A 66 -11.93 2.05 18.63
CA TYR A 66 -13.05 2.11 17.72
C TYR A 66 -12.75 1.46 16.35
N VAL A 67 -11.51 1.58 15.87
CA VAL A 67 -11.03 0.87 14.67
C VAL A 67 -11.15 -0.64 14.81
N LEU A 68 -10.87 -1.22 15.97
CA LEU A 68 -10.97 -2.66 16.17
C LEU A 68 -12.42 -3.12 16.02
N GLU A 69 -13.36 -2.38 16.63
CA GLU A 69 -14.79 -2.65 16.47
C GLU A 69 -15.22 -2.53 15.00
N MET A 70 -14.72 -1.49 14.32
CA MET A 70 -15.00 -1.24 12.92
C MET A 70 -14.50 -2.38 12.03
N LYS A 71 -13.27 -2.86 12.24
CA LYS A 71 -12.68 -4.00 11.54
C LYS A 71 -13.48 -5.28 11.72
N GLN A 72 -13.94 -5.57 12.94
CA GLN A 72 -14.79 -6.73 13.21
C GLN A 72 -16.18 -6.59 12.57
N LYS A 73 -16.73 -5.37 12.55
CA LYS A 73 -17.99 -5.08 11.85
C LYS A 73 -17.84 -5.31 10.34
N GLU A 74 -16.77 -4.85 9.71
CA GLU A 74 -16.52 -5.10 8.28
C GLU A 74 -16.43 -6.58 7.95
N LYS A 75 -15.72 -7.34 8.78
CA LYS A 75 -15.60 -8.79 8.63
C LYS A 75 -16.95 -9.52 8.72
N SER A 76 -17.88 -9.02 9.54
CA SER A 76 -19.17 -9.66 9.81
C SER A 76 -20.32 -9.15 8.94
N GLN A 77 -20.30 -7.88 8.52
CA GLN A 77 -21.42 -7.20 7.84
C GLN A 77 -21.07 -6.67 6.45
N GLY A 78 -19.81 -6.76 6.02
CA GLY A 78 -19.33 -6.21 4.76
C GLY A 78 -18.90 -4.75 4.85
N ALA A 79 -18.66 -4.14 3.69
CA ALA A 79 -18.15 -2.78 3.56
C ALA A 79 -19.12 -1.73 4.13
N TYR A 80 -18.62 -0.52 4.41
CA TYR A 80 -19.40 0.59 4.99
C TYR A 80 -20.77 0.82 4.32
N VAL A 81 -20.84 0.67 2.99
CA VAL A 81 -22.08 0.85 2.22
C VAL A 81 -23.24 -0.05 2.68
N THR A 82 -22.95 -1.25 3.20
CA THR A 82 -23.96 -2.23 3.64
C THR A 82 -24.36 -2.06 5.10
N TRP A 83 -23.73 -1.15 5.83
CA TRP A 83 -24.01 -0.98 7.25
C TRP A 83 -25.38 -0.33 7.50
N PRO A 84 -26.05 -0.70 8.61
CA PRO A 84 -27.26 -0.01 9.06
C PRO A 84 -27.06 1.51 9.21
N VAL A 85 -28.11 2.29 8.96
CA VAL A 85 -28.04 3.76 9.08
C VAL A 85 -27.61 4.20 10.47
N ASP A 86 -28.11 3.56 11.53
CA ASP A 86 -27.73 3.88 12.90
C ASP A 86 -26.22 3.70 13.17
N ASP A 87 -25.60 2.68 12.55
CA ASP A 87 -24.16 2.45 12.65
C ASP A 87 -23.35 3.54 11.94
N LYS A 88 -23.82 3.97 10.76
CA LYS A 88 -23.21 5.08 10.01
C LYS A 88 -23.32 6.40 10.78
N VAL A 89 -24.49 6.67 11.37
CA VAL A 89 -24.73 7.85 12.22
C VAL A 89 -23.82 7.82 13.45
N ALA A 90 -23.68 6.68 14.10
CA ALA A 90 -22.81 6.51 15.27
C ALA A 90 -21.32 6.76 14.92
N LEU A 91 -20.87 6.28 13.76
CA LEU A 91 -19.52 6.57 13.25
C LEU A 91 -19.28 8.07 13.09
N VAL A 92 -20.15 8.77 12.37
CA VAL A 92 -20.01 10.22 12.14
C VAL A 92 -20.07 11.00 13.46
N LYS A 93 -20.96 10.59 14.38
CA LYS A 93 -21.03 11.18 15.73
C LYS A 93 -19.70 11.05 16.46
N ASN A 94 -19.15 9.85 16.52
CA ASN A 94 -17.89 9.59 17.23
C ASN A 94 -16.73 10.37 16.61
N LEU A 95 -16.64 10.39 15.29
CA LEU A 95 -15.63 11.17 14.57
C LEU A 95 -15.77 12.68 14.82
N SER A 96 -16.99 13.19 14.95
CA SER A 96 -17.23 14.59 15.30
C SER A 96 -16.84 14.89 16.76
N GLU A 97 -17.21 14.01 17.71
CA GLU A 97 -16.84 14.13 19.13
C GLU A 97 -15.32 14.04 19.36
N MET A 98 -14.61 13.27 18.52
CA MET A 98 -13.14 13.19 18.50
C MET A 98 -12.49 14.40 17.81
N GLY A 99 -13.26 15.27 17.15
CA GLY A 99 -12.78 16.46 16.45
C GLY A 99 -12.25 16.20 15.03
N TYR A 100 -12.47 15.02 14.47
CA TYR A 100 -12.08 14.66 13.10
C TYR A 100 -13.11 15.13 12.05
N ILE A 101 -14.37 15.29 12.44
CA ILE A 101 -15.42 15.92 11.63
C ILE A 101 -15.87 17.21 12.32
N GLU A 102 -15.83 18.32 11.59
CA GLU A 102 -16.28 19.62 12.11
C GLU A 102 -17.76 19.57 12.52
N GLU A 103 -18.08 20.14 13.69
CA GLU A 103 -19.45 20.30 14.18
C GLU A 103 -20.24 21.29 13.29
N SER A 104 -20.76 20.79 12.18
CA SER A 104 -21.53 21.57 11.20
C SER A 104 -23.04 21.42 11.38
N GLU A 105 -23.82 22.27 10.70
CA GLU A 105 -25.29 22.11 10.65
C GLU A 105 -25.70 20.76 10.02
N GLN A 106 -24.87 20.18 9.14
CA GLN A 106 -25.12 18.84 8.59
C GLN A 106 -24.99 17.77 9.69
N VAL A 107 -23.97 17.86 10.55
CA VAL A 107 -23.81 16.96 11.70
C VAL A 107 -24.98 17.14 12.68
N LYS A 108 -25.38 18.37 12.99
CA LYS A 108 -26.54 18.62 13.86
C LYS A 108 -27.85 18.05 13.29
N THR A 109 -28.04 18.17 11.97
CA THR A 109 -29.20 17.61 11.28
C THR A 109 -29.16 16.09 11.30
N LEU A 110 -28.01 15.48 11.04
CA LEU A 110 -27.81 14.02 11.12
C LEU A 110 -28.17 13.48 12.51
N LEU A 111 -27.74 14.16 13.58
CA LEU A 111 -27.95 13.74 14.96
C LEU A 111 -29.33 14.11 15.53
N SER A 112 -30.15 14.85 14.79
CA SER A 112 -31.49 15.23 15.21
C SER A 112 -32.45 14.04 15.19
N GLN A 113 -33.31 13.95 16.21
CA GLN A 113 -34.39 12.95 16.24
C GLN A 113 -35.50 13.23 15.21
N ALA A 114 -35.60 14.47 14.72
CA ALA A 114 -36.62 14.86 13.75
C ALA A 114 -36.26 14.47 12.30
N THR A 115 -35.02 14.09 12.04
CA THR A 115 -34.53 13.78 10.69
C THR A 115 -34.93 12.35 10.28
N PRO A 116 -35.58 12.15 9.13
CA PRO A 116 -35.91 10.83 8.59
C PRO A 116 -34.69 9.93 8.41
N GLU A 117 -34.88 8.62 8.54
CA GLU A 117 -33.79 7.63 8.46
C GLU A 117 -33.06 7.64 7.11
N GLU A 118 -33.79 7.75 5.99
CA GLU A 118 -33.18 7.84 4.65
C GLU A 118 -32.30 9.09 4.50
N GLU A 119 -32.75 10.22 5.05
CA GLU A 119 -31.99 11.48 5.04
C GLU A 119 -30.75 11.37 5.93
N LYS A 120 -30.83 10.68 7.08
CA LYS A 120 -29.66 10.39 7.92
C LYS A 120 -28.62 9.55 7.19
N GLY A 121 -29.06 8.49 6.51
CA GLY A 121 -28.16 7.63 5.73
C GLY A 121 -27.40 8.43 4.67
N ALA A 122 -28.12 9.24 3.89
CA ALA A 122 -27.52 10.08 2.86
C ALA A 122 -26.55 11.14 3.43
N LEU A 123 -26.91 11.78 4.54
CA LEU A 123 -26.04 12.76 5.21
C LEU A 123 -24.78 12.11 5.78
N ALA A 124 -24.88 10.93 6.39
CA ALA A 124 -23.71 10.21 6.89
C ALA A 124 -22.76 9.85 5.73
N ASP A 125 -23.30 9.32 4.63
CA ASP A 125 -22.52 8.98 3.44
C ASP A 125 -21.81 10.22 2.86
N GLN A 126 -22.49 11.36 2.78
CA GLN A 126 -21.88 12.61 2.32
C GLN A 126 -20.72 13.08 3.21
N LEU A 127 -20.90 13.02 4.53
CA LEU A 127 -19.85 13.41 5.49
C LEU A 127 -18.65 12.47 5.42
N MET A 128 -18.87 11.16 5.25
CA MET A 128 -17.79 10.19 5.11
C MET A 128 -17.05 10.30 3.78
N LEU A 129 -17.75 10.58 2.67
CA LEU A 129 -17.12 10.89 1.38
C LEU A 129 -16.24 12.14 1.48
N ALA A 130 -16.73 13.18 2.16
CA ALA A 130 -15.96 14.41 2.37
C ALA A 130 -14.71 14.17 3.24
N LEU A 131 -14.84 13.41 4.32
CA LEU A 131 -13.73 13.06 5.21
C LEU A 131 -12.64 12.26 4.49
N THR A 132 -13.03 11.25 3.72
CA THR A 132 -12.11 10.33 3.07
C THR A 132 -11.60 10.82 1.71
N GLY A 133 -12.24 11.82 1.12
CA GLY A 133 -11.96 12.32 -0.22
C GLY A 133 -12.45 11.40 -1.35
N GLN A 134 -13.23 10.37 -1.04
CA GLN A 134 -13.75 9.44 -2.05
C GLN A 134 -14.95 10.00 -2.81
N LYS A 135 -15.19 9.41 -3.98
CA LYS A 135 -16.35 9.74 -4.83
C LYS A 135 -17.48 8.72 -4.71
N ASP A 136 -17.19 7.54 -4.17
CA ASP A 136 -18.14 6.45 -4.05
C ASP A 136 -18.10 5.84 -2.63
N VAL A 137 -19.27 5.67 -2.04
CA VAL A 137 -19.44 5.13 -0.69
C VAL A 137 -18.97 3.68 -0.61
N ARG A 138 -18.99 2.95 -1.73
CA ARG A 138 -18.53 1.57 -1.84
C ARG A 138 -17.02 1.42 -1.62
N GLU A 139 -16.27 2.51 -1.77
CA GLU A 139 -14.82 2.56 -1.57
C GLU A 139 -14.43 2.91 -0.12
N ILE A 140 -15.41 3.12 0.77
CA ILE A 140 -15.16 3.46 2.17
C ILE A 140 -14.99 2.20 3.01
N TYR A 141 -13.84 2.11 3.67
CA TYR A 141 -13.48 1.06 4.63
C TYR A 141 -12.59 1.62 5.73
N SER A 142 -12.42 0.84 6.79
CA SER A 142 -11.74 1.19 8.03
C SER A 142 -10.32 1.72 7.83
N ASP A 143 -9.56 1.16 6.89
CA ASP A 143 -8.20 1.60 6.59
C ASP A 143 -8.19 2.99 5.98
N LEU A 144 -9.07 3.21 5.00
CA LEU A 144 -9.18 4.50 4.36
C LEU A 144 -9.60 5.59 5.35
N ILE A 145 -10.56 5.28 6.24
CA ILE A 145 -10.93 6.22 7.30
C ILE A 145 -9.71 6.48 8.19
N THR A 146 -9.00 5.44 8.64
CA THR A 146 -7.81 5.58 9.48
C THR A 146 -6.74 6.45 8.82
N TYR A 147 -6.44 6.27 7.53
CA TYR A 147 -5.48 7.07 6.80
C TYR A 147 -5.96 8.51 6.57
N ALA A 148 -7.27 8.74 6.44
CA ALA A 148 -7.83 10.09 6.39
C ALA A 148 -7.63 10.84 7.72
N LEU A 149 -7.68 10.12 8.86
CA LEU A 149 -7.53 10.71 10.19
C LEU A 149 -6.08 10.93 10.61
N LEU A 150 -5.23 9.92 10.39
CA LEU A 150 -3.85 9.88 10.90
C LEU A 150 -2.80 10.21 9.83
N GLY A 151 -3.22 10.33 8.57
CA GLY A 151 -2.32 10.42 7.43
C GLY A 151 -1.70 9.05 7.06
N PRO A 152 -0.75 9.04 6.11
CA PRO A 152 -0.08 7.82 5.69
C PRO A 152 0.76 7.22 6.82
N GLU A 153 0.79 5.88 6.89
CA GLU A 153 1.45 5.10 7.95
C GLU A 153 2.95 5.44 8.13
N ASP A 154 3.61 5.81 7.05
CA ASP A 154 5.04 6.16 7.05
C ASP A 154 5.39 7.43 7.83
N PHE A 155 4.37 8.21 8.23
CA PHE A 155 4.51 9.39 9.09
C PHE A 155 4.05 9.14 10.54
N TRP A 156 3.58 7.92 10.83
CA TRP A 156 3.14 7.58 12.17
C TRP A 156 4.32 7.37 13.12
N THR A 157 4.03 7.34 14.41
CA THR A 157 4.98 6.85 15.41
C THR A 157 5.10 5.32 15.33
N SER A 158 6.21 4.77 15.79
CA SER A 158 6.39 3.31 15.90
C SER A 158 5.27 2.65 16.71
N ALA A 159 4.77 3.33 17.74
CA ALA A 159 3.66 2.82 18.55
C ALA A 159 2.34 2.71 17.77
N GLN A 160 2.04 3.71 16.94
CA GLN A 160 0.87 3.68 16.06
C GLN A 160 0.99 2.59 14.99
N ARG A 161 2.16 2.37 14.40
CA ARG A 161 2.37 1.26 13.43
C ARG A 161 2.20 -0.12 14.07
N VAL A 162 2.72 -0.32 15.27
CA VAL A 162 2.51 -1.56 16.05
C VAL A 162 1.02 -1.76 16.36
N TRP A 163 0.34 -0.73 16.88
CA TRP A 163 -1.11 -0.79 17.15
C TRP A 163 -1.91 -1.16 15.88
N TRP A 164 -1.61 -0.50 14.76
CA TRP A 164 -2.32 -0.71 13.51
C TRP A 164 -2.11 -2.13 12.96
N THR A 165 -0.87 -2.60 13.02
CA THR A 165 -0.54 -3.98 12.65
C THR A 165 -1.35 -4.97 13.48
N HIS A 166 -1.46 -4.77 14.80
CA HIS A 166 -2.33 -5.60 15.65
C HIS A 166 -3.81 -5.49 15.27
N ALA A 167 -4.29 -4.30 14.93
CA ALA A 167 -5.67 -4.10 14.51
C ALA A 167 -6.01 -4.88 13.23
N ILE A 168 -5.15 -4.80 12.22
CA ILE A 168 -5.27 -5.56 10.97
C ILE A 168 -5.17 -7.07 11.23
N ASN A 169 -4.20 -7.48 12.06
CA ASN A 169 -3.95 -8.88 12.39
C ASN A 169 -5.10 -9.53 13.19
N SER A 170 -5.94 -8.73 13.86
CA SER A 170 -7.10 -9.24 14.61
C SER A 170 -8.22 -9.83 13.73
N VAL A 171 -8.22 -9.51 12.42
CA VAL A 171 -9.29 -9.94 11.49
C VAL A 171 -8.81 -10.88 10.38
N ARG A 172 -7.50 -10.94 10.10
CA ARG A 172 -6.91 -11.82 9.08
C ARG A 172 -6.20 -13.04 9.68
N ASP A 173 -5.91 -14.04 8.85
CA ASP A 173 -5.01 -15.14 9.23
C ASP A 173 -3.55 -14.67 9.16
N THR A 174 -2.82 -14.81 10.26
CA THR A 174 -1.39 -14.46 10.40
C THR A 174 -0.49 -15.70 10.52
N SER A 175 -1.04 -16.89 10.29
CA SER A 175 -0.31 -18.16 10.43
C SER A 175 0.95 -18.24 9.58
N GLN A 176 0.98 -17.56 8.43
CA GLN A 176 2.12 -17.52 7.50
C GLN A 176 3.01 -16.28 7.63
N ASP A 177 2.65 -15.30 8.47
CA ASP A 177 3.47 -14.09 8.62
C ASP A 177 4.84 -14.45 9.20
N PRO A 178 5.95 -13.97 8.61
CA PRO A 178 7.30 -14.30 9.07
C PRO A 178 7.69 -13.52 10.34
N ASP A 179 7.09 -12.36 10.56
CA ASP A 179 7.42 -11.39 11.60
C ASP A 179 6.19 -10.73 12.26
N GLU A 180 6.45 -10.05 13.37
CA GLU A 180 5.49 -9.23 14.09
C GLU A 180 6.17 -7.96 14.60
N LEU A 181 5.54 -6.80 14.38
CA LEU A 181 6.01 -5.52 14.89
C LEU A 181 5.80 -5.43 16.41
N VAL A 182 6.77 -4.88 17.11
CA VAL A 182 6.80 -4.81 18.58
C VAL A 182 7.28 -3.44 19.07
N LEU A 183 6.85 -3.04 20.26
CA LEU A 183 7.37 -1.85 20.93
C LEU A 183 8.73 -2.11 21.57
N PRO A 184 9.65 -1.13 21.63
CA PRO A 184 10.93 -1.27 22.32
C PRO A 184 10.73 -1.51 23.83
N LEU A 185 11.58 -2.35 24.41
CA LEU A 185 11.62 -2.63 25.85
C LEU A 185 12.68 -1.78 26.60
N GLY A 186 13.44 -0.97 25.87
CA GLY A 186 14.38 0.03 26.39
C GLY A 186 15.82 -0.47 26.54
N HIS A 187 16.12 -1.68 26.11
CA HIS A 187 17.49 -2.21 26.05
C HIS A 187 18.01 -2.32 24.60
N GLU A 188 17.11 -2.25 23.63
CA GLU A 188 17.41 -2.19 22.21
C GLU A 188 18.03 -0.82 21.85
N VAL A 189 18.71 -0.77 20.71
CA VAL A 189 19.16 0.49 20.11
C VAL A 189 17.95 1.43 19.93
N PRO A 190 18.01 2.70 20.38
CA PRO A 190 16.94 3.66 20.17
C PRO A 190 16.63 3.85 18.68
N GLU A 191 15.36 4.05 18.33
CA GLU A 191 14.89 4.21 16.94
C GLU A 191 15.72 5.24 16.15
N ALA A 192 15.95 6.42 16.72
CA ALA A 192 16.73 7.48 16.08
C ALA A 192 18.19 7.07 15.83
N GLU A 193 18.78 6.27 16.72
CA GLU A 193 20.14 5.76 16.56
C GLU A 193 20.20 4.66 15.50
N ALA A 194 19.22 3.75 15.47
CA ALA A 194 19.09 2.75 14.42
C ALA A 194 18.93 3.40 13.03
N ILE A 195 18.16 4.48 12.92
CA ILE A 195 18.03 5.26 11.68
C ILE A 195 19.38 5.83 11.25
N GLU A 196 20.17 6.40 12.15
CA GLU A 196 21.47 6.98 11.77
C GLU A 196 22.52 5.90 11.42
N ILE A 197 22.51 4.76 12.10
CA ILE A 197 23.34 3.59 11.76
C ILE A 197 23.00 3.11 10.34
N ALA A 198 21.71 2.90 10.06
CA ALA A 198 21.23 2.49 8.75
C ALA A 198 21.57 3.51 7.66
N ARG A 199 21.37 4.81 7.93
CA ARG A 199 21.69 5.91 7.01
C ARG A 199 23.16 5.87 6.62
N ALA A 200 24.06 5.78 7.61
CA ALA A 200 25.49 5.75 7.38
C ALA A 200 25.92 4.53 6.55
N ALA A 201 25.41 3.34 6.91
CA ALA A 201 25.70 2.10 6.20
C ALA A 201 25.22 2.14 4.74
N ILE A 202 23.99 2.59 4.50
CA ILE A 202 23.43 2.71 3.14
C ILE A 202 24.25 3.69 2.31
N ILE A 203 24.55 4.89 2.83
CA ILE A 203 25.36 5.88 2.11
C ILE A 203 26.73 5.29 1.73
N GLN A 204 27.36 4.56 2.65
CA GLN A 204 28.66 3.95 2.42
C GLN A 204 28.60 2.85 1.35
N VAL A 205 27.72 1.86 1.50
CA VAL A 205 27.68 0.66 0.66
C VAL A 205 27.16 0.96 -0.75
N PHE A 206 26.20 1.88 -0.88
CA PHE A 206 25.72 2.36 -2.17
C PHE A 206 26.58 3.47 -2.77
N GLU A 207 27.67 3.88 -2.10
CA GLU A 207 28.60 4.93 -2.54
C GLU A 207 27.89 6.25 -2.86
N MET A 208 26.91 6.62 -2.02
CA MET A 208 26.10 7.81 -2.22
C MET A 208 26.83 9.09 -1.78
N ALA A 209 26.40 10.23 -2.33
CA ALA A 209 26.87 11.53 -1.85
C ALA A 209 26.39 11.78 -0.40
N PRO A 210 27.14 12.57 0.40
CA PRO A 210 26.65 13.05 1.68
C PRO A 210 25.30 13.77 1.51
N GLY A 211 24.35 13.47 2.39
CA GLY A 211 23.00 14.05 2.35
C GLY A 211 22.06 13.45 1.29
N ALA A 212 22.47 12.40 0.57
CA ALA A 212 21.62 11.77 -0.46
C ALA A 212 20.28 11.24 0.10
N LEU A 213 20.22 10.93 1.39
CA LEU A 213 19.02 10.42 2.08
C LEU A 213 18.27 11.52 2.87
N ASP A 214 18.64 12.79 2.77
CA ASP A 214 18.04 13.86 3.58
C ASP A 214 16.59 14.16 3.17
N GLN A 215 16.25 13.90 1.91
CA GLN A 215 14.89 14.04 1.38
C GLN A 215 14.04 12.77 1.54
N ALA A 216 14.64 11.67 2.00
CA ALA A 216 13.90 10.44 2.24
C ALA A 216 13.15 10.52 3.58
N GLN A 217 11.93 9.97 3.61
CA GLN A 217 11.22 9.72 4.85
C GLN A 217 11.80 8.44 5.50
N PRO A 218 12.43 8.54 6.69
CA PRO A 218 12.83 7.35 7.43
C PRO A 218 11.60 6.69 8.07
N VAL A 219 11.56 5.36 7.99
CA VAL A 219 10.59 4.52 8.70
C VAL A 219 11.37 3.40 9.36
N ALA A 220 11.23 3.25 10.67
CA ALA A 220 11.91 2.23 11.44
C ALA A 220 10.87 1.37 12.16
N ASP A 221 10.88 0.08 11.86
CA ASP A 221 9.94 -0.90 12.40
C ASP A 221 10.72 -1.92 13.22
N LEU A 222 10.48 -1.94 14.53
CA LEU A 222 11.07 -2.95 15.40
C LEU A 222 10.21 -4.21 15.31
N TYR A 223 10.84 -5.35 15.03
CA TYR A 223 10.12 -6.61 14.84
C TYR A 223 10.82 -7.78 15.52
N THR A 224 10.04 -8.85 15.69
CA THR A 224 10.51 -10.19 16.06
C THR A 224 9.99 -11.20 15.06
N THR A 225 10.51 -12.42 15.07
CA THR A 225 10.09 -13.48 14.14
C THR A 225 9.68 -14.73 14.89
N LYS A 226 8.89 -15.59 14.26
CA LYS A 226 8.52 -16.90 14.84
C LYS A 226 9.76 -17.75 15.17
N ALA A 227 10.80 -17.65 14.34
CA ALA A 227 12.05 -18.36 14.54
C ALA A 227 12.89 -17.80 15.69
N ARG A 228 12.82 -16.48 15.93
CA ARG A 228 13.60 -15.76 16.94
C ARG A 228 12.72 -14.71 17.66
N PRO A 229 11.81 -15.15 18.55
CA PRO A 229 10.83 -14.27 19.20
C PRO A 229 11.45 -13.32 20.23
N ASP A 230 12.61 -13.68 20.79
CA ASP A 230 13.32 -12.86 21.77
C ASP A 230 14.37 -11.94 21.13
N TYR A 231 14.58 -12.04 19.81
CA TYR A 231 15.58 -11.24 19.10
C TYR A 231 14.92 -10.11 18.34
N ARG A 232 15.04 -8.90 18.90
CA ARG A 232 14.43 -7.68 18.39
C ARG A 232 15.43 -6.93 17.51
N ARG A 233 15.01 -6.58 16.30
CA ARG A 233 15.82 -5.81 15.35
C ARG A 233 14.96 -4.80 14.60
N TRP A 234 15.59 -3.73 14.14
CA TRP A 234 14.95 -2.66 13.40
C TRP A 234 15.06 -2.93 11.91
N MET A 235 13.93 -3.00 11.21
CA MET A 235 13.89 -2.78 9.77
C MET A 235 13.83 -1.28 9.54
N VAL A 236 14.89 -0.70 8.98
CA VAL A 236 14.96 0.73 8.68
C VAL A 236 14.86 0.95 7.18
N GLN A 237 13.92 1.78 6.77
CA GLN A 237 13.63 2.14 5.40
C GLN A 237 13.81 3.65 5.20
N PHE A 238 14.32 4.04 4.03
CA PHE A 238 14.41 5.42 3.56
C PHE A 238 13.60 5.53 2.27
N LYS A 239 12.40 6.09 2.37
CA LYS A 239 11.41 6.16 1.30
C LYS A 239 11.43 7.52 0.62
N PHE A 240 11.60 7.53 -0.70
CA PHE A 240 11.45 8.71 -1.55
C PHE A 240 10.08 8.70 -2.19
N TYR A 241 9.31 9.77 -1.97
CA TYR A 241 8.00 9.93 -2.59
C TYR A 241 8.08 10.77 -3.86
N LYS A 242 7.18 10.48 -4.79
CA LYS A 242 6.95 11.32 -5.97
C LYS A 242 6.50 12.71 -5.53
N GLU A 243 7.08 13.74 -6.14
CA GLU A 243 6.73 15.13 -5.88
C GLU A 243 5.20 15.36 -6.00
N GLY A 244 4.63 16.05 -5.00
CA GLY A 244 3.20 16.32 -4.92
C GLY A 244 2.35 15.16 -4.38
N THR A 245 2.97 14.05 -3.95
CA THR A 245 2.27 12.91 -3.34
C THR A 245 2.91 12.54 -2.00
N SER A 246 2.12 11.98 -1.08
CA SER A 246 2.58 11.46 0.22
C SER A 246 2.47 9.93 0.33
N THR A 247 2.03 9.26 -0.73
CA THR A 247 1.74 7.81 -0.75
C THR A 247 2.40 7.08 -1.91
N TRP A 248 2.87 7.79 -2.94
CA TRP A 248 3.52 7.16 -4.08
C TRP A 248 5.03 7.11 -3.86
N THR A 249 5.51 5.96 -3.42
CA THR A 249 6.95 5.73 -3.22
C THR A 249 7.63 5.41 -4.55
N GLU A 250 8.65 6.20 -4.93
CA GLU A 250 9.44 6.00 -6.14
C GLU A 250 10.69 5.15 -5.88
N ARG A 251 11.24 5.23 -4.67
CA ARG A 251 12.45 4.52 -4.30
C ARG A 251 12.50 4.24 -2.81
N VAL A 252 12.99 3.06 -2.45
CA VAL A 252 13.24 2.68 -1.06
C VAL A 252 14.65 2.11 -0.96
N TYR A 253 15.41 2.59 0.02
CA TYR A 253 16.60 1.89 0.52
C TYR A 253 16.28 1.37 1.90
N PHE A 254 16.70 0.15 2.23
CA PHE A 254 16.41 -0.41 3.54
C PHE A 254 17.54 -1.30 4.02
N THR A 255 17.58 -1.53 5.33
CA THR A 255 18.51 -2.46 5.96
C THR A 255 17.99 -2.85 7.35
N VAL A 256 18.58 -3.90 7.93
CA VAL A 256 18.25 -4.35 9.28
C VAL A 256 19.37 -3.99 10.24
N VAL A 257 19.03 -3.33 11.34
CA VAL A 257 19.94 -3.00 12.44
C VAL A 257 19.55 -3.82 13.66
N ASP A 258 20.47 -4.62 14.17
CA ASP A 258 20.19 -5.49 15.30
C ASP A 258 20.29 -4.80 16.67
N GLU A 259 20.02 -5.57 17.74
CA GLU A 259 20.07 -5.09 19.13
C GLU A 259 21.46 -4.55 19.56
N LYS A 260 22.53 -4.84 18.81
CA LYS A 260 23.89 -4.34 19.06
C LYS A 260 24.25 -3.14 18.19
N GLY A 261 23.36 -2.72 17.31
CA GLY A 261 23.63 -1.66 16.34
C GLY A 261 24.43 -2.15 15.13
N GLU A 262 24.47 -3.46 14.88
CA GLU A 262 25.14 -4.03 13.71
C GLU A 262 24.15 -4.12 12.54
N VAL A 263 24.62 -3.79 11.34
CA VAL A 263 23.83 -3.97 10.11
C VAL A 263 23.95 -5.42 9.65
N ILE A 264 22.81 -6.09 9.46
CA ILE A 264 22.74 -7.51 9.17
C ILE A 264 21.83 -7.83 7.97
N ALA A 265 22.06 -8.99 7.36
CA ALA A 265 21.03 -9.68 6.59
C ALA A 265 20.05 -10.38 7.56
N ASP A 266 18.80 -10.55 7.16
CA ASP A 266 17.83 -11.29 7.98
C ASP A 266 17.10 -12.38 7.17
N PRO A 267 17.57 -13.65 7.20
CA PRO A 267 16.97 -14.74 6.46
C PRO A 267 15.57 -15.13 6.97
N ASP A 268 15.18 -14.75 8.19
CA ASP A 268 13.84 -15.09 8.71
C ASP A 268 12.73 -14.40 7.94
N VAL A 269 13.02 -13.20 7.43
CA VAL A 269 12.11 -12.35 6.65
C VAL A 269 12.59 -12.18 5.20
N GLY A 270 13.57 -13.00 4.77
CA GLY A 270 14.12 -12.97 3.42
C GLY A 270 14.84 -11.67 3.05
N THR A 271 15.34 -10.92 4.04
CA THR A 271 16.10 -9.68 3.79
C THR A 271 17.57 -9.99 3.47
N PRO A 272 18.06 -9.65 2.27
CA PRO A 272 19.46 -9.87 1.88
C PRO A 272 20.43 -8.93 2.61
N SER A 273 21.73 -9.15 2.46
CA SER A 273 22.72 -8.21 2.99
C SER A 273 22.71 -6.88 2.24
N LEU A 274 23.22 -5.83 2.88
CA LEU A 274 23.29 -4.52 2.26
C LEU A 274 24.20 -4.51 1.02
N GLU A 275 25.27 -5.30 1.05
CA GLU A 275 26.20 -5.49 -0.07
C GLU A 275 25.52 -6.20 -1.24
N GLU A 276 24.71 -7.22 -0.98
CA GLU A 276 23.91 -7.92 -1.99
C GLU A 276 22.92 -6.95 -2.64
N MET A 277 22.19 -6.15 -1.83
CA MET A 277 21.27 -5.14 -2.35
C MET A 277 21.96 -4.10 -3.23
N ALA A 278 23.11 -3.56 -2.78
CA ALA A 278 23.84 -2.58 -3.56
C ALA A 278 24.43 -3.17 -4.85
N ALA A 279 24.90 -4.42 -4.82
CA ALA A 279 25.35 -5.14 -6.02
C ALA A 279 24.20 -5.32 -7.02
N SER A 280 23.03 -5.77 -6.56
CA SER A 280 21.83 -5.90 -7.40
C SER A 280 21.38 -4.55 -7.97
N TYR A 281 21.46 -3.47 -7.20
CA TYR A 281 21.14 -2.13 -7.70
C TYR A 281 22.13 -1.66 -8.77
N LYS A 282 23.43 -1.88 -8.58
CA LYS A 282 24.46 -1.58 -9.58
C LYS A 282 24.24 -2.38 -10.87
N GLU A 283 23.90 -3.66 -10.75
CA GLU A 283 23.57 -4.51 -11.89
C GLU A 283 22.32 -4.01 -12.62
N LEU A 284 21.25 -3.68 -11.90
CA LEU A 284 20.04 -3.12 -12.48
C LEU A 284 20.32 -1.81 -13.24
N GLU A 285 21.08 -0.88 -12.65
CA GLU A 285 21.48 0.36 -13.31
C GLU A 285 22.32 0.13 -14.58
N ALA A 286 23.18 -0.89 -14.59
CA ALA A 286 23.89 -1.31 -15.78
C ALA A 286 22.95 -1.88 -16.86
N LEU A 287 21.96 -2.69 -16.45
CA LEU A 287 20.95 -3.26 -17.34
C LEU A 287 20.03 -2.20 -17.95
N LYS A 288 19.65 -1.16 -17.19
CA LYS A 288 18.88 -0.02 -17.70
C LYS A 288 19.59 0.71 -18.84
N LYS A 289 20.92 0.83 -18.73
CA LYS A 289 21.80 1.48 -19.71
C LYS A 289 22.24 0.55 -20.84
N ALA A 290 21.99 -0.75 -20.72
CA ALA A 290 22.38 -1.71 -21.73
C ALA A 290 21.68 -1.43 -23.05
N SER A 291 22.43 -1.57 -24.15
CA SER A 291 21.86 -1.53 -25.48
C SER A 291 20.81 -2.63 -25.62
N LYS A 292 19.64 -2.25 -26.12
CA LYS A 292 18.53 -3.18 -26.36
C LYS A 292 18.73 -3.77 -27.76
N PRO A 293 18.74 -5.10 -27.94
CA PRO A 293 18.89 -5.69 -29.26
C PRO A 293 17.65 -5.43 -30.12
N PRO A 294 17.73 -5.57 -31.46
CA PRO A 294 16.64 -5.22 -32.37
C PRO A 294 15.29 -5.85 -32.00
N ILE A 295 15.26 -7.14 -31.61
CA ILE A 295 14.01 -7.82 -31.22
C ILE A 295 13.32 -7.14 -30.02
N ILE A 296 14.11 -6.66 -29.05
CA ILE A 296 13.61 -5.98 -27.86
C ILE A 296 13.13 -4.57 -28.21
N GLN A 297 13.84 -3.86 -29.09
CA GLN A 297 13.39 -2.55 -29.58
C GLN A 297 12.08 -2.68 -30.34
N THR A 298 11.94 -3.67 -31.23
CA THR A 298 10.69 -3.93 -31.94
C THR A 298 9.56 -4.23 -30.97
N TYR A 299 9.79 -5.07 -29.96
CA TYR A 299 8.76 -5.37 -28.96
C TYR A 299 8.33 -4.12 -28.17
N ILE A 300 9.28 -3.28 -27.75
CA ILE A 300 8.99 -2.01 -27.08
C ILE A 300 8.07 -1.13 -27.91
N ASN A 301 8.34 -1.02 -29.21
CA ASN A 301 7.50 -0.21 -30.11
C ASN A 301 6.04 -0.70 -30.12
N TYR A 302 5.81 -2.02 -30.12
CA TYR A 302 4.44 -2.56 -30.02
C TYR A 302 3.80 -2.26 -28.66
N VAL A 303 4.54 -2.44 -27.56
CA VAL A 303 4.03 -2.11 -26.21
C VAL A 303 3.63 -0.64 -26.11
N GLU A 304 4.43 0.28 -26.68
CA GLU A 304 4.11 1.70 -26.72
C GLU A 304 2.90 2.01 -27.61
N GLN A 305 2.79 1.38 -28.78
CA GLN A 305 1.64 1.53 -29.69
C GLN A 305 0.33 1.07 -29.05
N GLU A 306 0.39 0.01 -28.25
CA GLU A 306 -0.75 -0.54 -27.51
C GLU A 306 -0.91 0.12 -26.12
N ASN A 307 -0.30 1.29 -25.90
CA ASN A 307 -0.44 2.08 -24.68
C ASN A 307 -0.13 1.30 -23.39
N TYR A 308 0.92 0.47 -23.44
CA TYR A 308 1.35 -0.41 -22.35
C TYR A 308 0.30 -1.43 -21.90
N ALA A 309 -0.73 -1.69 -22.71
CA ALA A 309 -1.66 -2.78 -22.47
C ALA A 309 -0.89 -4.12 -22.50
N PRO A 310 -1.27 -5.09 -21.66
CA PRO A 310 -0.67 -6.41 -21.72
C PRO A 310 -1.04 -7.12 -23.03
N PHE A 311 -0.18 -8.02 -23.49
CA PHE A 311 -0.31 -8.67 -24.82
C PHE A 311 -1.68 -9.33 -25.06
N TRP A 312 -2.32 -9.87 -24.02
CA TRP A 312 -3.64 -10.51 -24.14
C TRP A 312 -4.77 -9.52 -24.46
N ASP A 313 -4.62 -8.25 -24.12
CA ASP A 313 -5.60 -7.19 -24.38
C ASP A 313 -5.40 -6.50 -25.74
N TRP A 314 -4.32 -6.82 -26.46
CA TRP A 314 -4.05 -6.25 -27.79
C TRP A 314 -5.11 -6.67 -28.81
N SER A 315 -5.31 -5.81 -29.82
CA SER A 315 -6.14 -6.16 -30.98
C SER A 315 -5.61 -7.39 -31.73
N LEU A 316 -6.47 -8.07 -32.50
CA LEU A 316 -6.04 -9.20 -33.34
C LEU A 316 -5.02 -8.74 -34.39
N GLU A 317 -5.21 -7.54 -34.94
CA GLU A 317 -4.32 -6.91 -35.90
C GLU A 317 -2.92 -6.68 -35.31
N ALA A 318 -2.85 -6.15 -34.08
CA ALA A 318 -1.59 -5.96 -33.38
C ALA A 318 -0.89 -7.29 -33.06
N LYS A 319 -1.63 -8.29 -32.55
CA LYS A 319 -1.09 -9.64 -32.29
C LYS A 319 -0.55 -10.29 -33.57
N ALA A 320 -1.27 -10.17 -34.69
CA ALA A 320 -0.86 -10.70 -35.98
C ALA A 320 0.39 -9.99 -36.55
N ALA A 321 0.44 -8.66 -36.46
CA ALA A 321 1.60 -7.87 -36.89
C ALA A 321 2.84 -8.21 -36.04
N PHE A 322 2.69 -8.23 -34.72
CA PHE A 322 3.70 -8.64 -33.75
C PHE A 322 4.24 -10.04 -34.07
N SER A 323 3.36 -11.02 -34.26
CA SER A 323 3.71 -12.41 -34.55
C SER A 323 4.54 -12.53 -35.84
N ARG A 324 4.13 -11.83 -36.90
CA ARG A 324 4.83 -11.84 -38.19
C ARG A 324 6.24 -11.24 -38.11
N GLU A 325 6.44 -10.22 -37.27
CA GLU A 325 7.70 -9.50 -37.18
C GLU A 325 8.68 -10.09 -36.17
N ILE A 326 8.20 -10.41 -34.96
CA ILE A 326 9.07 -10.80 -33.84
C ILE A 326 9.33 -12.31 -33.80
N ARG A 327 8.33 -13.15 -34.12
CA ARG A 327 8.50 -14.62 -34.05
C ARG A 327 9.68 -15.14 -34.88
N PRO A 328 9.95 -14.64 -36.12
CA PRO A 328 11.14 -15.05 -36.88
C PRO A 328 12.48 -14.69 -36.22
N MET A 329 12.51 -13.69 -35.33
CA MET A 329 13.73 -13.23 -34.65
C MET A 329 14.09 -14.10 -33.44
N MET A 330 13.11 -14.84 -32.87
CA MET A 330 13.24 -15.53 -31.59
C MET A 330 14.39 -16.54 -31.53
N ALA A 331 14.53 -17.40 -32.55
CA ALA A 331 15.57 -18.44 -32.55
C ALA A 331 17.00 -17.86 -32.53
N GLN A 332 17.20 -16.74 -33.24
CA GLN A 332 18.49 -16.06 -33.26
C GLN A 332 18.75 -15.31 -31.94
N ALA A 333 17.73 -14.64 -31.41
CA ALA A 333 17.79 -13.95 -30.12
C ALA A 333 18.08 -14.92 -28.96
N GLU A 334 17.47 -16.10 -28.96
CA GLU A 334 17.76 -17.15 -27.98
C GLU A 334 19.21 -17.60 -28.05
N LYS A 335 19.72 -17.90 -29.25
CA LYS A 335 21.13 -18.27 -29.48
C LYS A 335 22.10 -17.18 -29.03
N GLN A 336 21.71 -15.91 -29.11
CA GLN A 336 22.51 -14.76 -28.70
C GLN A 336 22.37 -14.41 -27.21
N GLY A 337 21.48 -15.08 -26.46
CA GLY A 337 21.20 -14.74 -25.07
C GLY A 337 20.48 -13.39 -24.90
N GLU A 338 19.74 -12.97 -25.93
CA GLU A 338 19.02 -11.69 -25.98
C GLU A 338 17.63 -11.76 -25.37
N LEU A 339 17.15 -12.93 -24.95
CA LEU A 339 15.83 -13.13 -24.34
C LEU A 339 15.86 -12.98 -22.80
N LYS A 340 16.80 -12.20 -22.28
CA LYS A 340 16.89 -11.85 -20.85
C LYS A 340 15.97 -10.67 -20.51
N GLN A 341 15.82 -10.35 -19.22
CA GLN A 341 15.03 -9.20 -18.80
C GLN A 341 15.68 -7.87 -19.18
N TYR A 342 14.86 -6.93 -19.67
CA TYR A 342 15.24 -5.55 -19.97
C TYR A 342 14.35 -4.60 -19.19
N PHE A 343 14.90 -3.45 -18.80
CA PHE A 343 14.26 -2.53 -17.88
C PHE A 343 14.07 -1.13 -18.48
N THR A 344 13.00 -0.45 -18.06
CA THR A 344 12.82 0.99 -18.28
C THR A 344 13.82 1.79 -17.45
N GLN A 345 13.91 3.11 -17.67
CA GLN A 345 14.73 3.97 -16.81
C GLN A 345 14.25 3.93 -15.36
N GLU A 346 12.94 3.77 -15.15
CA GLU A 346 12.28 3.63 -13.86
C GLU A 346 12.46 2.23 -13.24
N GLY A 347 13.14 1.29 -13.93
CA GLY A 347 13.42 -0.05 -13.41
C GLY A 347 12.27 -1.04 -13.54
N ARG A 348 11.26 -0.74 -14.37
CA ARG A 348 10.18 -1.70 -14.68
C ARG A 348 10.65 -2.66 -15.76
N VAL A 349 10.32 -3.95 -15.62
CA VAL A 349 10.60 -4.94 -16.67
C VAL A 349 9.79 -4.58 -17.92
N ILE A 350 10.48 -4.28 -19.01
CA ILE A 350 9.86 -4.01 -20.31
C ILE A 350 9.66 -5.29 -21.10
N ALA A 351 10.67 -6.16 -21.09
CA ALA A 351 10.77 -7.30 -22.00
C ALA A 351 11.62 -8.42 -21.39
N GLY A 352 11.53 -9.63 -21.94
CA GLY A 352 12.46 -10.72 -21.64
C GLY A 352 11.80 -12.03 -21.28
N GLY A 353 11.28 -12.14 -20.05
CA GLY A 353 10.73 -13.41 -19.54
C GLY A 353 9.50 -13.93 -20.30
N ASN A 354 8.63 -13.02 -20.75
CA ASN A 354 7.35 -13.39 -21.36
C ASN A 354 7.39 -13.39 -22.91
N LEU A 355 8.46 -12.91 -23.53
CA LEU A 355 8.50 -12.79 -25.00
C LEU A 355 8.47 -14.17 -25.68
N SER A 356 9.09 -15.17 -25.07
CA SER A 356 8.96 -16.58 -25.48
C SER A 356 7.52 -17.10 -25.37
N LEU A 357 6.74 -16.58 -24.43
CA LEU A 357 5.33 -16.95 -24.25
C LEU A 357 4.47 -16.34 -25.36
N TYR A 358 4.65 -15.04 -25.62
CA TYR A 358 3.87 -14.32 -26.62
C TYR A 358 4.16 -14.76 -28.05
N THR A 359 5.24 -15.52 -28.27
CA THR A 359 5.66 -16.02 -29.60
C THR A 359 5.54 -17.54 -29.74
N ALA A 360 5.02 -18.22 -28.72
CA ALA A 360 4.82 -19.67 -28.72
C ALA A 360 3.94 -20.12 -29.90
N PHE A 361 2.89 -19.35 -30.19
CA PHE A 361 2.02 -19.53 -31.34
C PHE A 361 2.26 -18.48 -32.41
N ALA A 362 1.92 -18.80 -33.66
CA ALA A 362 1.77 -17.80 -34.72
C ALA A 362 0.36 -17.23 -34.66
N TYR A 363 0.23 -15.92 -34.48
CA TYR A 363 -1.05 -15.23 -34.56
C TYR A 363 -1.26 -14.60 -35.93
N GLY A 364 -2.50 -14.63 -36.39
CA GLY A 364 -2.94 -14.12 -37.70
C GLY A 364 -4.27 -13.40 -37.63
N LEU A 365 -4.88 -13.19 -38.79
CA LEU A 365 -6.24 -12.67 -38.92
C LEU A 365 -7.13 -13.71 -39.61
N PRO A 366 -8.42 -13.79 -39.26
CA PRO A 366 -9.35 -14.67 -39.97
C PRO A 366 -9.50 -14.25 -41.44
N GLY A 367 -9.47 -15.24 -42.32
CA GLY A 367 -9.76 -15.08 -43.73
C GLY A 367 -11.26 -15.16 -44.04
N PRO A 368 -11.67 -14.92 -45.31
CA PRO A 368 -13.06 -14.95 -45.72
C PRO A 368 -13.76 -16.31 -45.57
N GLU A 369 -12.98 -17.39 -45.52
CA GLU A 369 -13.46 -18.77 -45.37
C GLU A 369 -13.52 -19.23 -43.91
N ASP A 370 -12.98 -18.42 -42.98
CA ASP A 370 -13.02 -18.71 -41.56
C ASP A 370 -14.33 -18.19 -40.96
N ILE A 371 -14.85 -18.90 -39.96
CA ILE A 371 -16.03 -18.45 -39.23
C ILE A 371 -15.73 -17.13 -38.50
N PRO A 372 -16.69 -16.18 -38.45
CA PRO A 372 -16.51 -14.94 -37.73
C PRO A 372 -16.27 -15.15 -36.23
N GLN A 373 -15.52 -14.25 -35.60
CA GLN A 373 -15.19 -14.29 -34.17
C GLN A 373 -16.43 -14.49 -33.28
N ASP A 374 -17.49 -13.72 -33.50
CA ASP A 374 -18.70 -13.80 -32.67
C ASP A 374 -19.38 -15.17 -32.77
N ALA A 375 -19.38 -15.77 -33.96
CA ALA A 375 -19.93 -17.11 -34.15
C ALA A 375 -19.07 -18.19 -33.47
N ALA A 376 -17.74 -18.05 -33.53
CA ALA A 376 -16.82 -18.92 -32.81
C ALA A 376 -16.93 -18.77 -31.29
N LEU A 377 -17.07 -17.53 -30.80
CA LEU A 377 -17.24 -17.22 -29.38
C LEU A 377 -18.53 -17.84 -28.83
N GLU A 378 -19.62 -17.77 -29.57
CA GLU A 378 -20.89 -18.38 -29.16
C GLU A 378 -20.82 -19.91 -29.12
N LYS A 379 -20.16 -20.52 -30.10
CA LYS A 379 -19.85 -21.96 -30.09
C LYS A 379 -18.99 -22.35 -28.88
N ALA A 380 -17.95 -21.56 -28.59
CA ALA A 380 -17.07 -21.77 -27.44
C ALA A 380 -17.83 -21.70 -26.10
N LYS A 381 -18.67 -20.67 -25.90
CA LYS A 381 -19.49 -20.54 -24.69
C LYS A 381 -20.42 -21.73 -24.52
N GLN A 382 -21.11 -22.15 -25.59
CA GLN A 382 -22.02 -23.30 -25.54
C GLN A 382 -21.26 -24.59 -25.17
N ALA A 383 -20.09 -24.81 -25.77
CA ALA A 383 -19.26 -25.97 -25.47
C ALA A 383 -18.79 -26.01 -24.00
N LEU A 384 -18.45 -24.86 -23.42
CA LEU A 384 -18.06 -24.75 -22.02
C LEU A 384 -19.24 -25.00 -21.06
N VAL A 385 -20.45 -24.55 -21.43
CA VAL A 385 -21.67 -24.89 -20.69
C VAL A 385 -21.90 -26.41 -20.70
N ASP A 386 -21.83 -27.01 -21.88
CA ASP A 386 -22.16 -28.43 -22.08
C ASP A 386 -21.10 -29.38 -21.47
N ALA A 387 -19.82 -29.08 -21.67
CA ALA A 387 -18.72 -29.97 -21.27
C ALA A 387 -18.20 -29.69 -19.85
N CYS A 388 -18.24 -28.44 -19.39
CA CYS A 388 -17.61 -28.02 -18.13
C CYS A 388 -18.62 -27.57 -17.06
N GLY A 389 -19.92 -27.51 -17.39
CA GLY A 389 -20.95 -27.04 -16.48
C GLY A 389 -20.79 -25.56 -16.11
N ALA A 390 -20.15 -24.76 -16.98
CA ALA A 390 -20.08 -23.31 -16.80
C ALA A 390 -21.50 -22.72 -16.87
N SER A 391 -21.79 -21.69 -16.07
CA SER A 391 -23.06 -20.97 -16.26
C SER A 391 -22.92 -19.98 -17.41
N ARG A 392 -23.95 -19.88 -18.24
CA ARG A 392 -23.96 -18.94 -19.36
C ARG A 392 -23.70 -17.50 -18.91
N GLN A 393 -24.36 -17.11 -17.82
CA GLN A 393 -24.18 -15.81 -17.18
C GLN A 393 -22.71 -15.57 -16.76
N SER A 394 -22.04 -16.56 -16.15
CA SER A 394 -20.64 -16.42 -15.71
C SER A 394 -19.66 -16.18 -16.86
N LEU A 395 -19.95 -16.70 -18.07
CA LEU A 395 -19.13 -16.48 -19.25
C LEU A 395 -19.41 -15.13 -19.92
N GLU A 396 -20.63 -14.61 -19.80
CA GLU A 396 -21.03 -13.30 -20.33
C GLU A 396 -20.56 -12.15 -19.44
N GLU A 397 -20.58 -12.36 -18.12
CA GLU A 397 -20.12 -11.41 -17.11
C GLU A 397 -18.65 -11.64 -16.72
N ALA A 398 -17.92 -12.47 -17.47
CA ALA A 398 -16.52 -12.74 -17.21
C ALA A 398 -15.71 -11.42 -17.22
N ALA A 399 -15.00 -11.17 -16.12
CA ALA A 399 -14.21 -9.94 -15.97
C ALA A 399 -13.05 -9.84 -16.96
N SER A 400 -12.63 -10.96 -17.55
CA SER A 400 -11.60 -11.01 -18.58
C SER A 400 -11.97 -12.01 -19.66
N VAL A 401 -12.00 -11.56 -20.91
CA VAL A 401 -12.19 -12.40 -22.09
C VAL A 401 -11.05 -12.15 -23.05
N PHE A 402 -10.15 -13.13 -23.20
CA PHE A 402 -9.01 -13.02 -24.12
C PHE A 402 -9.28 -13.80 -25.40
N VAL A 403 -8.98 -13.18 -26.53
CA VAL A 403 -9.24 -13.72 -27.86
C VAL A 403 -7.93 -13.75 -28.66
N TYR A 404 -7.70 -14.89 -29.31
CA TYR A 404 -6.56 -15.11 -30.21
C TYR A 404 -7.02 -15.85 -31.47
N PHE A 405 -6.38 -15.55 -32.59
CA PHE A 405 -6.50 -16.30 -33.84
C PHE A 405 -5.16 -16.96 -34.15
N ASP A 406 -5.06 -18.25 -33.87
CA ASP A 406 -3.84 -19.05 -34.00
C ASP A 406 -3.75 -19.68 -35.40
N VAL A 407 -2.65 -19.38 -36.09
CA VAL A 407 -2.31 -19.86 -37.43
C VAL A 407 -0.98 -20.63 -37.43
N THR A 408 -0.60 -21.20 -36.28
CA THR A 408 0.61 -22.02 -36.14
C THR A 408 0.59 -23.20 -37.11
N ASP A 409 -0.59 -23.83 -37.26
CA ASP A 409 -0.90 -24.71 -38.38
C ASP A 409 -1.85 -23.96 -39.33
N PRO A 410 -1.36 -23.44 -40.48
CA PRO A 410 -2.18 -22.64 -41.38
C PRO A 410 -3.30 -23.44 -42.06
N GLU A 411 -3.21 -24.77 -42.08
CA GLU A 411 -4.27 -25.65 -42.60
C GLU A 411 -5.41 -25.85 -41.58
N LYS A 412 -5.15 -25.55 -40.31
CA LYS A 412 -6.09 -25.70 -39.19
C LYS A 412 -6.06 -24.48 -38.26
N PRO A 413 -6.45 -23.29 -38.77
CA PRO A 413 -6.50 -22.10 -37.94
C PRO A 413 -7.51 -22.28 -36.79
N LEU A 414 -7.18 -21.75 -35.62
CA LEU A 414 -7.99 -21.89 -34.41
C LEU A 414 -8.38 -20.52 -33.85
N TRP A 415 -9.66 -20.39 -33.51
CA TRP A 415 -10.09 -19.40 -32.53
C TRP A 415 -9.81 -19.92 -31.12
N LYS A 416 -9.09 -19.14 -30.32
CA LYS A 416 -8.84 -19.46 -28.91
C LYS A 416 -9.49 -18.42 -28.01
N PHE A 417 -10.26 -18.89 -27.05
CA PHE A 417 -10.96 -18.06 -26.07
C PHE A 417 -10.58 -18.46 -24.65
N PHE A 418 -10.31 -17.46 -23.82
CA PHE A 418 -10.10 -17.63 -22.39
C PHE A 418 -11.05 -16.72 -21.60
N PHE A 419 -11.69 -17.27 -20.58
CA PHE A 419 -12.61 -16.57 -19.68
C PHE A 419 -12.03 -16.64 -18.26
N GLY A 420 -11.54 -15.50 -17.78
CA GLY A 420 -10.85 -15.38 -16.50
C GLY A 420 -11.68 -14.72 -15.40
N PRO A 421 -11.32 -14.93 -14.13
CA PRO A 421 -11.89 -14.20 -13.00
C PRO A 421 -11.46 -12.72 -13.03
N ASN A 422 -12.06 -11.92 -12.14
CA ASN A 422 -11.52 -10.60 -11.82
C ASN A 422 -10.20 -10.79 -11.06
N TRP A 423 -9.08 -10.55 -11.73
CA TRP A 423 -7.74 -10.71 -11.17
C TRP A 423 -7.43 -9.77 -9.99
N VAL A 424 -8.29 -8.77 -9.75
CA VAL A 424 -8.17 -7.80 -8.64
C VAL A 424 -8.88 -8.28 -7.37
N GLU A 425 -9.83 -9.22 -7.48
CA GLU A 425 -10.59 -9.76 -6.35
C GLU A 425 -10.10 -11.17 -5.99
N GLU A 426 -9.17 -11.28 -5.03
CA GLU A 426 -8.63 -12.56 -4.52
C GLU A 426 -9.70 -13.53 -3.96
N MET A 427 -10.92 -13.04 -3.74
CA MET A 427 -11.99 -13.69 -2.99
C MET A 427 -13.01 -14.47 -3.84
N ALA A 428 -12.98 -14.36 -5.18
CA ALA A 428 -13.93 -15.08 -6.03
C ALA A 428 -13.49 -16.54 -6.31
N PRO A 429 -14.44 -17.50 -6.48
CA PRO A 429 -14.13 -18.91 -6.70
C PRO A 429 -13.20 -19.12 -7.92
N GLY A 430 -12.19 -19.96 -7.70
CA GLY A 430 -10.97 -20.08 -8.50
C GLY A 430 -11.09 -20.66 -9.92
N LYS A 431 -12.21 -20.52 -10.62
CA LYS A 431 -12.42 -21.18 -11.92
C LYS A 431 -12.20 -20.22 -13.10
N ALA A 432 -11.36 -20.62 -14.02
CA ALA A 432 -11.24 -20.03 -15.35
C ALA A 432 -11.65 -21.07 -16.41
N TYR A 433 -12.01 -20.62 -17.60
CA TYR A 433 -12.43 -21.51 -18.69
C TYR A 433 -11.68 -21.20 -19.98
N ARG A 434 -11.41 -22.22 -20.79
CA ARG A 434 -10.86 -22.03 -22.13
C ARG A 434 -11.52 -22.93 -23.16
N ALA A 435 -11.64 -22.41 -24.37
CA ALA A 435 -12.13 -23.15 -25.51
C ALA A 435 -11.30 -22.85 -26.76
N GLN A 436 -11.15 -23.86 -27.61
CA GLN A 436 -10.55 -23.73 -28.92
C GLN A 436 -11.53 -24.24 -29.97
N VAL A 437 -11.71 -23.45 -31.02
CA VAL A 437 -12.67 -23.72 -32.09
C VAL A 437 -11.93 -23.72 -33.41
N ASP A 438 -12.09 -24.78 -34.20
CA ASP A 438 -11.57 -24.83 -35.56
C ASP A 438 -12.23 -23.71 -36.39
N ALA A 439 -11.42 -22.83 -36.95
CA ALA A 439 -11.94 -21.66 -37.62
C ALA A 439 -12.57 -21.97 -38.98
N ARG A 440 -12.29 -23.13 -39.60
CA ARG A 440 -12.83 -23.50 -40.91
C ARG A 440 -14.24 -24.06 -40.82
N ASN A 441 -14.51 -24.90 -39.82
CA ASN A 441 -15.77 -25.62 -39.71
C ASN A 441 -16.55 -25.32 -38.42
N GLY A 442 -15.93 -24.64 -37.45
CA GLY A 442 -16.53 -24.33 -36.16
C GLY A 442 -16.71 -25.52 -35.23
N GLU A 443 -15.95 -26.60 -35.43
CA GLU A 443 -15.86 -27.72 -34.50
C GLU A 443 -15.08 -27.33 -33.25
N ILE A 444 -15.51 -27.87 -32.11
CA ILE A 444 -14.85 -27.64 -30.83
C ILE A 444 -13.64 -28.57 -30.73
N VAL A 445 -12.45 -27.99 -30.67
CA VAL A 445 -11.19 -28.72 -30.53
C VAL A 445 -10.84 -28.91 -29.05
N LEU A 446 -11.19 -27.95 -28.19
CA LEU A 446 -10.94 -28.00 -26.76
C LEU A 446 -12.04 -27.28 -25.98
N SER A 447 -12.39 -27.79 -24.81
CA SER A 447 -13.20 -27.11 -23.78
C SER A 447 -12.73 -27.58 -22.41
N GLU A 448 -12.31 -26.65 -21.56
CA GLU A 448 -11.70 -26.99 -20.28
C GLU A 448 -12.04 -25.97 -19.19
N ALA A 449 -12.26 -26.47 -17.98
CA ALA A 449 -12.31 -25.68 -16.75
C ALA A 449 -10.99 -25.85 -15.99
N LEU A 450 -10.44 -24.72 -15.53
CA LEU A 450 -9.14 -24.63 -14.89
C LEU A 450 -9.32 -24.07 -13.48
N ASN A 451 -8.56 -24.60 -12.51
CA ASN A 451 -8.39 -23.92 -11.24
C ASN A 451 -7.23 -22.92 -11.37
N TRP A 452 -7.52 -21.62 -11.45
CA TRP A 452 -6.47 -20.63 -11.71
C TRP A 452 -5.46 -20.53 -10.57
N LYS A 453 -5.85 -20.90 -9.34
CA LYS A 453 -4.96 -20.96 -8.17
C LYS A 453 -3.96 -22.12 -8.25
N GLU A 454 -4.19 -23.09 -9.13
CA GLU A 454 -3.31 -24.24 -9.37
C GLU A 454 -2.50 -24.10 -10.67
N LEU A 455 -2.75 -23.05 -11.47
CA LEU A 455 -1.98 -22.78 -12.68
C LEU A 455 -0.55 -22.41 -12.30
N LYS A 456 0.41 -23.18 -12.80
CA LYS A 456 1.84 -22.82 -12.69
C LYS A 456 2.18 -21.84 -13.81
N GLY A 457 3.27 -21.07 -13.66
CA GLY A 457 3.76 -20.19 -14.73
C GLY A 457 3.99 -20.89 -16.07
N ASP A 458 4.19 -22.21 -16.04
CA ASP A 458 4.34 -23.05 -17.23
C ASP A 458 3.01 -23.37 -17.93
N ASP A 459 1.90 -23.35 -17.20
CA ASP A 459 0.55 -23.52 -17.74
C ASP A 459 0.09 -22.24 -18.47
N LEU A 460 0.60 -21.07 -18.05
CA LEU A 460 0.42 -19.81 -18.78
C LEU A 460 1.03 -19.82 -20.19
N ARG A 461 2.03 -20.68 -20.43
CA ARG A 461 2.68 -20.84 -21.75
C ARG A 461 1.83 -21.61 -22.75
N ARG A 462 0.72 -22.23 -22.31
CA ARG A 462 -0.17 -23.07 -23.13
C ARG A 462 -1.43 -22.35 -23.60
N PHE A 463 -1.58 -21.06 -23.30
CA PHE A 463 -2.72 -20.24 -23.69
C PHE A 463 -2.52 -19.66 -25.09
#